data_AF-G0EHN6-F1
#
_entry.id   AF-G0EHN6-F1
#
_cell.length_a   1.000
_cell.length_b   1.000
_cell.length_c   1.000
_cell.angle_alpha   90.00
_cell.angle_beta   90.00
_cell.angle_gamma   90.00
#
_symmetry.space_group_name_H-M   'P 1'
#
loop_
_entity.id
_entity.type
_entity.pdbx_description
1 polymer ?
#
loop_
_entity_poly.entity_id
_entity_poly.type
_entity_poly.pdbx_seq_one_letter_code
_entity_poly.pdbx_strand_id
1 'polypeptide(L)'
;MVTPWRLRPLIEREIKRMLVDEAKRRGVDPRQLIEWLREEHGMQIGGAPDWRRVEKAIVSNTEITSYELASFLQELGVEIPEEKWIAILRKYGIRV
;
A
#
# COMPACT_ATOMS: atom_id res chain seq x y z
N MET A 1 -13.14 0.81 -24.95
CA MET A 1 -12.52 1.86 -24.11
C MET A 1 -12.96 1.64 -22.67
N VAL A 2 -12.04 1.27 -21.78
CA VAL A 2 -12.34 1.21 -20.34
C VAL A 2 -12.22 2.63 -19.80
N THR A 3 -13.27 3.14 -19.16
CA THR A 3 -13.28 4.49 -18.58
C THR A 3 -12.24 4.59 -17.45
N PRO A 4 -11.41 5.66 -17.39
CA PRO A 4 -10.33 5.80 -16.40
C PRO A 4 -10.78 5.59 -14.95
N TRP A 5 -12.01 6.01 -14.62
CA TRP A 5 -12.60 5.91 -13.29
C TRP A 5 -12.80 4.48 -12.78
N ARG A 6 -13.01 3.50 -13.68
CA ARG A 6 -13.22 2.09 -13.28
C ARG A 6 -11.91 1.38 -12.91
N LEU A 7 -10.76 1.92 -13.35
CA LEU A 7 -9.45 1.34 -13.09
C LEU A 7 -8.84 1.85 -11.79
N ARG A 8 -9.33 2.97 -11.24
CA ARG A 8 -8.80 3.59 -10.02
C ARG A 8 -8.66 2.59 -8.85
N PRO A 9 -9.66 1.75 -8.53
CA PRO A 9 -9.50 0.77 -7.46
C PRO A 9 -8.47 -0.33 -7.76
N LEU A 10 -8.23 -0.65 -9.03
CA LEU A 10 -7.24 -1.66 -9.43
C LEU A 10 -5.82 -1.10 -9.31
N ILE A 11 -5.62 0.13 -9.80
CA ILE A 11 -4.35 0.87 -9.67
C ILE A 11 -3.99 1.01 -8.20
N GLU A 12 -4.94 1.46 -7.38
CA GLU A 12 -4.79 1.63 -5.94
C GLU A 12 -4.28 0.34 -5.26
N ARG A 13 -4.94 -0.78 -5.56
CA ARG A 13 -4.59 -2.10 -5.01
C ARG A 13 -3.20 -2.56 -5.45
N GLU A 14 -2.85 -2.33 -6.71
CA GLU A 14 -1.55 -2.75 -7.24
C GLU A 14 -0.41 -1.92 -6.65
N ILE A 15 -0.60 -0.60 -6.47
CA ILE A 15 0.36 0.27 -5.82
C ILE A 15 0.51 -0.12 -4.34
N LYS A 16 -0.59 -0.30 -3.60
CA LYS A 16 -0.54 -0.76 -2.19
C LYS A 16 0.22 -2.06 -2.03
N ARG A 17 -0.01 -3.03 -2.92
CA ARG A 17 0.73 -4.30 -2.90
C ARG A 17 2.22 -4.07 -3.13
N MET A 18 2.58 -3.26 -4.12
CA MET A 18 3.97 -2.90 -4.40
C MET A 18 4.65 -2.25 -3.17
N LEU A 19 3.95 -1.36 -2.47
CA LEU A 19 4.43 -0.72 -1.25
C LEU A 19 4.62 -1.69 -0.09
N VAL A 20 3.67 -2.61 0.15
CA VAL A 20 3.79 -3.66 1.17
C VAL A 20 4.98 -4.59 0.85
N ASP A 21 5.16 -4.95 -0.42
CA ASP A 21 6.29 -5.76 -0.86
C ASP A 21 7.63 -5.03 -0.65
N GLU A 22 7.67 -3.71 -0.85
CA GLU A 22 8.85 -2.89 -0.59
C GLU A 22 9.16 -2.82 0.91
N ALA A 23 8.16 -2.55 1.76
CA ALA A 23 8.30 -2.54 3.21
C ALA A 23 8.87 -3.87 3.73
N LYS A 24 8.34 -4.99 3.22
CA LYS A 24 8.84 -6.33 3.54
C LYS A 24 10.28 -6.54 3.09
N ARG A 25 10.65 -6.09 1.89
CA ARG A 25 12.02 -6.21 1.37
C ARG A 25 13.01 -5.38 2.18
N ARG A 26 12.58 -4.22 2.68
CA ARG A 26 13.40 -3.32 3.52
C ARG A 26 13.45 -3.74 4.99
N GLY A 27 12.77 -4.82 5.37
CA GLY A 27 12.85 -5.37 6.72
C GLY A 27 12.02 -4.62 7.75
N VAL A 28 10.98 -3.90 7.33
CA VAL A 28 10.00 -3.30 8.26
C VAL A 28 9.36 -4.41 9.10
N ASP A 29 9.12 -4.17 10.39
CA ASP A 29 8.37 -5.11 11.22
C ASP A 29 6.87 -4.98 10.88
N PRO A 30 6.15 -6.08 10.54
CA PRO A 30 4.71 -6.01 10.30
C PRO A 30 3.91 -5.42 11.48
N ARG A 31 4.45 -5.44 12.71
CA ARG A 31 3.88 -4.76 13.87
C ARG A 31 3.72 -3.26 13.67
N GLN A 32 4.70 -2.61 13.01
CA GLN A 32 4.66 -1.17 12.77
C GLN A 32 3.47 -0.79 11.87
N LEU A 33 3.22 -1.58 10.82
CA LEU A 33 2.02 -1.40 10.00
C LEU A 33 0.73 -1.72 10.77
N ILE A 34 0.72 -2.74 11.63
CA ILE A 34 -0.46 -3.05 12.45
C ILE A 34 -0.78 -1.92 13.43
N GLU A 35 0.23 -1.33 14.06
CA GLU A 35 0.10 -0.20 14.97
C GLU A 35 -0.41 1.03 14.22
N TRP A 36 0.19 1.37 13.08
CA TRP A 36 -0.28 2.43 12.20
C TRP A 36 -1.74 2.24 11.76
N LEU A 37 -2.11 1.05 11.32
CA LEU A 37 -3.49 0.71 10.95
C LEU A 37 -4.47 0.86 12.12
N ARG A 38 -4.03 0.57 13.34
CA ARG A 38 -4.85 0.73 14.54
C ARG A 38 -5.00 2.20 14.92
N GLU A 39 -3.91 2.96 14.89
CA GLU A 39 -3.85 4.34 15.39
C GLU A 39 -4.46 5.34 14.42
N GLU A 40 -4.11 5.24 13.13
CA GLU A 40 -4.54 6.20 12.11
C GLU A 40 -5.87 5.79 11.44
N HIS A 41 -6.17 4.50 11.40
CA HIS A 41 -7.34 3.96 10.67
C HIS A 41 -8.32 3.17 11.56
N GLY A 42 -8.07 3.08 12.86
CA GLY A 42 -8.96 2.35 13.79
C GLY A 42 -9.08 0.85 13.51
N MET A 43 -8.20 0.28 12.67
CA MET A 43 -8.29 -1.11 12.24
C MET A 43 -7.61 -2.05 13.22
N GLN A 44 -8.35 -3.05 13.69
CA GLN A 44 -7.80 -4.09 14.55
C GLN A 44 -7.43 -5.33 13.73
N ILE A 45 -6.14 -5.59 13.59
CA ILE A 45 -5.63 -6.85 13.04
C ILE A 45 -5.35 -7.80 14.20
N GLY A 46 -6.26 -8.75 14.42
CA GLY A 46 -6.13 -9.71 15.52
C GLY A 46 -5.04 -10.77 15.29
N GLY A 47 -4.45 -11.24 16.40
CA GLY A 47 -3.49 -12.35 16.44
C GLY A 47 -2.03 -11.93 16.21
N ALA A 48 -1.17 -12.91 15.89
CA ALA A 48 0.26 -12.65 15.73
C ALA A 48 0.54 -11.73 14.51
N PRO A 49 1.58 -10.88 14.58
CA PRO A 49 2.02 -10.05 13.47
C PRO A 49 2.42 -10.91 12.26
N ASP A 50 1.65 -10.79 11.19
CA ASP A 50 1.79 -11.62 9.99
C ASP A 50 1.58 -10.78 8.74
N TRP A 51 2.55 -10.84 7.83
CA TRP A 51 2.55 -10.06 6.59
C TRP A 51 1.35 -10.35 5.70
N ARG A 52 0.86 -11.59 5.66
CA ARG A 52 -0.29 -11.95 4.83
C ARG A 52 -1.56 -11.27 5.35
N ARG A 53 -1.70 -11.11 6.66
CA ARG A 53 -2.81 -10.36 7.27
C ARG A 53 -2.69 -8.86 7.01
N VAL A 54 -1.49 -8.30 7.17
CA VAL A 54 -1.21 -6.88 6.89
C VAL A 54 -1.50 -6.54 5.43
N GLU A 55 -0.96 -7.33 4.49
CA GLU A 55 -1.22 -7.15 3.06
C GLU A 55 -2.71 -7.22 2.76
N LYS A 56 -3.42 -8.23 3.29
CA LYS A 56 -4.86 -8.36 3.08
C LYS A 56 -5.60 -7.12 3.60
N ALA A 57 -5.30 -6.67 4.82
CA ALA A 57 -5.95 -5.52 5.43
C ALA A 57 -5.74 -4.26 4.57
N ILE A 58 -4.50 -3.97 4.18
CA ILE A 58 -4.16 -2.77 3.40
C ILE A 58 -4.74 -2.84 1.99
N VAL A 59 -4.50 -3.94 1.26
CA VAL A 59 -4.87 -4.06 -0.15
C VAL A 59 -6.38 -4.17 -0.35
N SER A 60 -7.13 -4.73 0.61
CA SER A 60 -8.60 -4.80 0.50
C SER A 60 -9.34 -3.61 1.08
N ASN A 61 -8.68 -2.76 1.87
CA ASN A 61 -9.28 -1.56 2.42
C ASN A 61 -9.37 -0.45 1.34
N THR A 62 -10.54 0.17 1.24
CA THR A 62 -10.85 1.24 0.26
C THR A 62 -10.62 2.66 0.79
N GLU A 63 -10.51 2.81 2.10
CA GLU A 63 -10.34 4.09 2.81
C GLU A 63 -8.86 4.48 2.91
N ILE A 64 -7.99 3.51 3.25
CA ILE A 64 -6.54 3.71 3.25
C ILE A 64 -6.12 3.99 1.81
N THR A 65 -5.36 5.04 1.56
CA THR A 65 -4.82 5.32 0.23
C THR A 65 -3.38 4.84 0.10
N SER A 66 -2.93 4.61 -1.14
CA SER A 66 -1.53 4.30 -1.45
C SER A 66 -0.62 5.46 -1.09
N TYR A 67 -1.13 6.70 -1.09
CA TYR A 67 -0.39 7.89 -0.66
C TYR A 67 -0.15 7.89 0.83
N GLU A 68 -1.16 7.63 1.66
CA GLU A 68 -1.00 7.52 3.13
C GLU A 68 -0.01 6.41 3.48
N LEU A 69 -0.14 5.24 2.85
CA LEU A 69 0.81 4.14 3.05
C LEU A 69 2.23 4.54 2.62
N ALA A 70 2.40 5.22 1.49
CA ALA A 70 3.71 5.68 1.04
C ALA A 70 4.34 6.68 2.01
N SER A 71 3.55 7.64 2.52
CA SER A 71 4.00 8.61 3.52
C SER A 71 4.48 7.92 4.79
N PHE A 72 3.68 7.00 5.33
CA PHE A 72 4.06 6.22 6.51
C PHE A 72 5.35 5.42 6.29
N LEU A 73 5.49 4.77 5.14
CA LEU A 73 6.71 4.02 4.82
C LEU A 73 7.93 4.94 4.70
N GLN A 74 7.79 6.14 4.14
CA GLN A 74 8.87 7.13 4.08
C GLN A 74 9.29 7.61 5.48
N GLU A 75 8.34 7.78 6.40
CA GLU A 75 8.62 8.11 7.82
C GLU A 75 9.44 7.01 8.51
N LEU A 76 9.21 5.75 8.13
CA LEU A 76 10.03 4.61 8.56
C LEU A 76 11.38 4.49 7.83
N GLY A 77 11.72 5.44 6.95
CA GLY A 77 12.95 5.44 6.17
C GLY A 77 12.93 4.49 4.96
N VAL A 78 11.76 4.00 4.54
CA VAL A 78 11.62 3.21 3.32
C VAL A 78 11.57 4.13 2.11
N GLU A 79 12.57 4.01 1.26
CA GLU A 79 12.60 4.68 -0.04
C GLU A 79 11.58 4.06 -1.01
N ILE A 80 10.66 4.88 -1.51
CA ILE A 80 9.62 4.44 -2.43
C ILE A 80 10.18 4.41 -3.86
N PRO A 81 10.09 3.27 -4.57
CA PRO A 81 10.60 3.16 -5.93
C PRO A 81 9.66 3.86 -6.92
N GLU A 82 9.91 5.15 -7.17
CA GLU A 82 9.11 5.99 -8.07
C GLU A 82 8.93 5.38 -9.45
N GLU A 83 9.99 4.79 -10.02
CA GLU A 83 9.94 4.10 -11.31
C GLU A 83 8.90 2.95 -11.33
N LYS A 84 8.76 2.20 -10.24
CA LYS A 84 7.74 1.14 -10.15
C LYS A 84 6.35 1.72 -10.04
N TRP A 85 6.19 2.82 -9.29
CA TRP A 85 4.93 3.53 -9.18
C TRP A 85 4.46 4.04 -10.55
N ILE A 86 5.35 4.75 -11.27
CA ILE A 86 5.12 5.27 -12.61
C ILE A 86 4.80 4.12 -13.59
N ALA A 87 5.53 3.00 -13.51
CA ALA A 87 5.27 1.84 -14.35
C ALA A 87 3.85 1.28 -14.14
N ILE A 88 3.36 1.24 -12.90
CA ILE A 88 1.98 0.85 -12.59
C ILE A 88 1.00 1.85 -13.21
N LEU A 89 1.19 3.16 -13.02
CA LEU A 89 0.32 4.18 -13.62
C LEU A 89 0.26 4.05 -15.15
N ARG A 90 1.42 3.90 -15.80
CA ARG A 90 1.54 3.72 -17.25
C ARG A 90 0.85 2.44 -17.74
N LYS A 91 0.94 1.33 -16.99
CA LYS A 91 0.25 0.06 -17.30
C LYS A 91 -1.27 0.25 -17.43
N TYR A 92 -1.85 1.17 -16.67
CA TYR A 92 -3.28 1.50 -16.74
C TYR A 92 -3.61 2.71 -17.63
N GLY A 93 -2.66 3.17 -18.44
CA GLY A 93 -2.86 4.24 -19.41
C GLY A 93 -2.86 5.65 -18.81
N ILE A 94 -2.45 5.82 -17.55
CA ILE A 94 -2.24 7.13 -16.95
C ILE A 94 -0.89 7.67 -17.44
N ARG A 95 -0.93 8.84 -18.08
CA ARG A 95 0.26 9.60 -18.42
C ARG A 95 0.62 10.47 -17.21
N VAL A 96 1.77 10.16 -16.61
CA VAL A 96 2.45 10.90 -15.54
C VAL A 96 3.59 11.68 -16.15
#